data_AF-A0AAN8FAZ8-F1
#
_entry.id   AF-A0AAN8FAZ8-F1
#
_cell.length_a   1.000
_cell.length_b   1.000
_cell.length_c   1.000
_cell.angle_alpha   90.00
_cell.angle_beta   90.00
_cell.angle_gamma   90.00
#
_symmetry.space_group_name_H-M   'P 1'
#
loop_
_entity.id
_entity.type
_entity.pdbx_description
1 polymer ?
#
loop_
_entity_poly.entity_id
_entity_poly.type
_entity_poly.pdbx_seq_one_letter_code
_entity_poly.pdbx_strand_id
1 'polypeptide(L)' 'APLPKPPIPTLDHTLDRYIEYAEVVAEGRHHPLQRTQRAVQDFREAGLVYQERLLRLAETEENWVNQPILAT' A
#
# COMPACT_ATOMS: atom_id res chain seq x y z
N ALA A 1 23.64 -2.65 18.73
CA ALA A 1 23.42 -2.94 17.31
C ALA A 1 22.56 -1.83 16.71
N PRO A 2 22.76 -1.43 15.44
CA PRO A 2 21.88 -0.47 14.77
C PRO A 2 20.46 -1.03 14.63
N LEU A 3 19.46 -0.15 14.53
CA LEU A 3 18.07 -0.55 14.30
C LEU A 3 17.91 -1.16 12.89
N PRO A 4 17.08 -2.20 12.74
CA PRO A 4 16.81 -2.77 11.43
C PRO A 4 16.08 -1.76 10.54
N LYS A 5 16.36 -1.82 9.24
CA LYS A 5 15.65 -1.06 8.21
C LYS A 5 14.16 -1.39 8.22
N PRO A 6 13.25 -0.42 8.01
CA PRO A 6 11.83 -0.71 7.91
C PRO A 6 11.54 -1.69 6.75
N PRO A 7 10.78 -2.78 6.98
CA PRO A 7 10.44 -3.71 5.91
C PRO A 7 9.38 -3.11 4.99
N ILE A 8 9.42 -3.46 3.70
CA ILE A 8 8.34 -3.15 2.77
C ILE A 8 7.37 -4.34 2.71
N PRO A 9 6.08 -4.16 3.09
CA PRO A 9 5.07 -5.18 2.85
C PRO A 9 4.80 -5.33 1.35
N THR A 10 4.34 -6.51 0.94
CA THR A 10 3.86 -6.70 -0.43
C THR A 10 2.64 -5.82 -0.71
N LEU A 11 2.46 -5.43 -1.97
CA LEU A 11 1.28 -4.67 -2.39
C LEU A 11 -0.02 -5.41 -2.03
N ASP A 12 -0.09 -6.73 -2.30
CA ASP A 12 -1.28 -7.53 -2.01
C ASP A 12 -1.65 -7.54 -0.53
N HIS A 13 -0.69 -7.85 0.35
CA HIS A 13 -0.91 -7.79 1.79
C HIS A 13 -1.45 -6.43 2.24
N THR A 14 -0.91 -5.34 1.71
CA THR A 14 -1.33 -3.98 2.08
C THR A 14 -2.76 -3.69 1.61
N LEU A 15 -3.10 -4.09 0.38
CA LEU A 15 -4.42 -3.89 -0.19
C LEU A 15 -5.50 -4.76 0.49
N ASP A 16 -5.15 -6.00 0.88
CA ASP A 16 -6.04 -6.88 1.65
C ASP A 16 -6.40 -6.24 3.00
N ARG A 17 -5.39 -5.80 3.76
CA ARG A 17 -5.60 -5.11 5.04
C ARG A 17 -6.40 -3.82 4.88
N TYR A 18 -6.20 -3.08 3.78
CA TYR A 18 -6.95 -1.87 3.50
C TYR A 18 -8.45 -2.16 3.31
N ILE A 19 -8.81 -3.21 2.56
CA ILE A 19 -10.21 -3.62 2.39
C ILE A 19 -10.82 -4.06 3.71
N GLU A 20 -10.13 -4.88 4.50
CA GLU A 20 -10.62 -5.31 5.82
C GLU A 20 -10.95 -4.10 6.72
N TYR A 21 -10.11 -3.06 6.73
CA TYR A 21 -10.40 -1.85 7.50
C TYR A 21 -11.51 -0.99 6.89
N ALA A 22 -11.58 -0.92 5.56
CA ALA A 22 -12.66 -0.21 4.88
C ALA A 22 -14.02 -0.84 5.18
N GLU A 23 -14.09 -2.17 5.33
CA GLU A 23 -15.31 -2.89 5.71
C GLU A 23 -15.83 -2.48 7.08
N VAL A 24 -14.95 -2.34 8.07
CA VAL A 24 -15.30 -1.87 9.42
C VAL A 24 -15.82 -0.44 9.39
N VAL A 25 -15.18 0.45 8.63
CA VAL A 25 -15.58 1.86 8.53
C VAL A 25 -16.88 2.05 7.74
N ALA A 26 -17.11 1.21 6.74
CA ALA A 26 -18.28 1.29 5.87
C ALA A 26 -19.50 0.56 6.43
N GLU A 27 -19.51 0.15 7.70
CA GLU A 27 -20.64 -0.56 8.32
C GLU A 27 -21.97 0.20 8.06
N GLY A 28 -22.93 -0.49 7.42
CA GLY A 28 -24.22 0.07 6.99
C GLY A 28 -24.20 0.85 5.66
N ARG A 29 -23.07 0.97 4.97
CA ARG A 29 -22.90 1.69 3.68
C ARG A 29 -22.30 0.78 2.58
N HIS A 30 -23.12 -0.14 2.07
CA HIS A 30 -22.69 -1.17 1.11
C HIS A 30 -22.21 -0.64 -0.26
N HIS A 31 -22.84 0.40 -0.81
CA HIS A 31 -22.50 0.89 -2.16
C HIS A 31 -21.11 1.58 -2.22
N PRO A 32 -20.71 2.40 -1.23
CA PRO A 32 -19.34 2.89 -1.15
C PRO A 32 -18.27 1.79 -1.08
N LEU A 33 -18.52 0.73 -0.31
CA LEU A 33 -17.57 -0.37 -0.13
C LEU A 33 -17.30 -1.14 -1.43
N GLN A 34 -18.35 -1.45 -2.22
CA GLN A 34 -18.19 -2.15 -3.50
C GLN A 34 -17.34 -1.36 -4.50
N ARG A 35 -17.48 -0.03 -4.52
CA ARG A 35 -16.65 0.83 -5.37
C ARG A 35 -15.18 0.77 -4.96
N THR A 36 -14.91 0.79 -3.65
CA THR A 36 -13.55 0.66 -3.11
C THR A 36 -12.95 -0.70 -3.45
N GLN A 37 -13.68 -1.79 -3.26
CA GLN A 37 -13.23 -3.14 -3.59
C GLN A 37 -12.84 -3.26 -5.08
N ARG A 38 -13.68 -2.73 -5.98
CA ARG A 38 -13.37 -2.70 -7.42
C ARG A 38 -12.12 -1.87 -7.73
N ALA A 39 -12.02 -0.66 -7.16
CA ALA A 39 -10.86 0.19 -7.37
C ALA A 39 -9.55 -0.47 -6.87
N VAL A 40 -9.61 -1.18 -5.75
CA VAL A 40 -8.46 -1.95 -5.23
C VAL A 40 -8.09 -3.07 -6.19
N GLN A 41 -9.07 -3.79 -6.72
CA GLN A 41 -8.81 -4.88 -7.67
C GLN A 41 -8.18 -4.35 -8.97
N ASP A 42 -8.71 -3.26 -9.53
CA ASP A 42 -8.14 -2.61 -10.70
C ASP A 42 -6.71 -2.08 -10.43
N PHE A 43 -6.45 -1.62 -9.20
CA PHE A 43 -5.13 -1.10 -8.80
C PHE A 43 -4.08 -2.19 -8.55
N ARG A 44 -4.44 -3.46 -8.32
CA ARG A 44 -3.45 -4.52 -8.04
C ARG A 44 -2.42 -4.65 -9.15
N GLU A 45 -2.88 -4.65 -10.40
CA GLU A 45 -1.99 -4.75 -11.57
C GLU A 45 -1.27 -3.43 -11.84
N ALA A 46 -2.02 -2.32 -11.89
CA ALA A 46 -1.48 -1.00 -12.17
C ALA A 46 -0.49 -0.52 -11.07
N GLY A 47 -0.66 -1.00 -9.85
CA GLY A 47 0.09 -0.60 -8.67
C GLY A 47 1.48 -1.22 -8.56
N LEU A 48 1.77 -2.30 -9.31
CA LEU A 48 3.05 -2.99 -9.27
C LEU A 48 4.23 -2.06 -9.58
N VAL A 49 4.04 -1.12 -10.50
CA VAL A 49 5.07 -0.12 -10.84
C VAL A 49 5.49 0.75 -9.63
N TYR A 50 4.55 1.05 -8.74
CA TYR A 50 4.81 1.81 -7.53
C TYR A 50 5.49 0.94 -6.47
N GLN A 51 5.10 -0.33 -6.36
CA GLN A 51 5.76 -1.29 -5.47
C GLN A 51 7.24 -1.47 -5.83
N GLU A 52 7.55 -1.63 -7.12
CA GLU A 52 8.94 -1.72 -7.59
C GLU A 52 9.72 -0.44 -7.30
N ARG A 53 9.11 0.72 -7.50
CA ARG A 53 9.74 2.00 -7.18
C ARG A 53 10.02 2.14 -5.68
N LEU A 54 9.10 1.66 -4.82
CA LEU A 54 9.28 1.65 -3.37
C LEU A 54 10.42 0.71 -2.95
N LEU A 55 10.49 -0.48 -3.56
CA LEU A 55 11.58 -1.43 -3.32
C LEU A 55 12.95 -0.83 -3.68
N ARG A 56 13.07 -0.19 -4.85
CA ARG A 56 14.29 0.52 -5.25
C ARG A 56 14.68 1.63 -4.27
N LEU A 57 13.70 2.42 -3.79
CA LEU A 57 13.94 3.46 -2.79
C LEU A 57 14.48 2.86 -1.48
N ALA A 58 13.96 1.70 -1.07
CA ALA A 58 14.46 0.99 0.10
C ALA A 58 15.71 0.14 -0.17
N GLU A 59 16.33 0.20 -1.33
CA GLU A 59 17.72 -0.26 -1.48
C GLU A 59 18.67 0.88 -1.08
N THR A 60 18.33 2.13 -1.44
CA THR A 60 19.22 3.28 -1.27
C THR A 60 19.06 4.02 0.05
N GLU A 61 17.85 4.08 0.62
CA GLU A 61 17.55 4.92 1.80
C GLU A 61 17.51 4.12 3.09
N GLU A 62 18.28 4.46 4.14
CA GLU A 62 18.19 3.78 5.45
C GLU A 62 16.79 3.83 6.07
N ASN A 63 16.04 4.90 5.82
CA ASN A 63 14.65 5.04 6.24
C ASN A 63 13.80 5.60 5.08
N TRP A 64 13.34 4.70 4.22
CA TRP A 64 12.52 5.04 3.05
C TRP A 64 11.15 5.64 3.41
N VAL A 65 10.63 5.41 4.63
CA VAL A 65 9.32 5.92 5.07
C VAL A 65 9.30 7.44 5.15
N ASN A 66 10.45 8.05 5.44
CA ASN A 66 10.58 9.50 5.53
C ASN A 66 10.68 10.19 4.17
N GLN A 67 10.76 9.43 3.08
CA GLN A 67 10.87 9.96 1.72
C GLN A 67 9.51 9.88 1.00
N PRO A 68 9.00 10.98 0.42
CA PRO A 68 7.74 10.94 -0.31
C PRO A 68 7.89 10.14 -1.61
N ILE A 69 7.08 9.09 -1.78
CA ILE A 69 7.04 8.27 -3.01
C ILE A 69 6.75 9.12 -4.26
N LEU A 70 6.07 10.27 -4.10
CA LEU A 70 5.68 11.20 -5.17
C LEU A 70 6.74 12.26 -5.53
N ALA A 71 7.87 12.35 -4.82
CA ALA A 71 8.83 13.44 -4.99
C ALA A 71 9.87 13.22 -6.13
N THR A 72 9.55 12.36 -7.11
CA THR A 72 10.48 11.92 -8.16
C THR A 72 9.79 11.73 -9.49
#